data_AF-A0A2Z3ICX9-F1
#
_entry.id   AF-A0A2Z3ICX9-F1
#
_cell.length_a   1.000
_cell.length_b   1.000
_cell.length_c   1.000
_cell.angle_alpha   90.00
_cell.angle_beta   90.00
_cell.angle_gamma   90.00
#
_symmetry.space_group_name_H-M   'P 1'
#
loop_
_entity.id
_entity.type
_entity.pdbx_description
1 polymer ?
#
loop_
_entity_poly.entity_id
_entity_poly.type
_entity_poly.pdbx_seq_one_letter_code
_entity_poly.pdbx_strand_id
1 'polypeptide(L)'
;MTIDEKTGEFGRLHSLFTFHLGVAVGLAWLTSLYASFYAPWVRNIRPLIDPSYAGQVESTWSFLFVFPAVLTIAWLMSVSGREIFRQMRIFKNQMIEFAIAGALAFVVFYLAIDRAVTALSLGL
;
A
#
# COMPACT_ATOMS: atom_id res chain seq x y z
N MET A 1 6.11 31.34 15.76
CA MET A 1 6.46 30.20 14.88
C MET A 1 7.16 30.74 13.65
N THR A 2 8.48 30.57 13.60
CA THR A 2 9.32 31.03 12.49
C THR A 2 9.21 30.03 11.32
N ILE A 3 9.55 30.46 10.10
CA ILE A 3 9.49 29.60 8.90
C ILE A 3 10.41 28.38 9.02
N ASP A 4 11.51 28.53 9.77
CA ASP A 4 12.53 27.51 10.01
C ASP A 4 12.02 26.31 10.84
N GLU A 5 11.16 26.54 11.84
CA GLU A 5 10.51 25.48 12.62
C GLU A 5 9.60 24.60 11.75
N LYS A 6 8.82 25.23 10.84
CA LYS A 6 7.88 24.51 9.95
C LYS A 6 8.60 23.65 8.91
N THR A 7 9.81 24.03 8.50
CA THR A 7 10.63 23.21 7.60
C THR A 7 11.23 22.00 8.29
N GLY A 8 11.64 22.13 9.56
CA GLY A 8 12.13 21.01 10.37
C GLY A 8 11.06 19.97 10.66
N GLU A 9 9.85 20.41 11.03
CA GLU A 9 8.73 19.53 11.36
C GLU A 9 8.26 18.68 10.17
N PHE A 10 8.12 19.29 8.99
CA PHE A 10 7.80 18.56 7.75
C PHE A 10 8.82 17.48 7.45
N GLY A 11 10.11 17.82 7.54
CA GLY A 11 11.19 16.87 7.26
C GLY A 11 11.13 15.64 8.17
N ARG A 12 10.83 15.86 9.45
CA ARG A 12 10.65 14.78 10.43
C ARG A 12 9.44 13.91 10.11
N LEU A 13 8.27 14.52 9.89
CA LEU A 13 7.03 13.79 9.57
C LEU A 13 7.16 12.99 8.28
N HIS A 14 7.72 13.60 7.23
CA HIS A 14 7.95 12.96 5.94
C HIS A 14 8.89 11.76 6.06
N SER A 15 10.00 11.90 6.80
CA SER A 15 10.95 10.80 7.03
C SER A 15 10.27 9.63 7.75
N LEU A 16 9.53 9.93 8.83
CA LEU A 16 8.82 8.92 9.61
C LEU A 16 7.74 8.22 8.76
N PHE A 17 6.94 8.98 8.02
CA PHE A 17 5.93 8.44 7.11
C PHE A 17 6.55 7.54 6.04
N THR A 18 7.61 8.01 5.36
CA THR A 18 8.28 7.25 4.30
C THR A 18 8.88 5.95 4.83
N PHE A 19 9.43 5.96 6.05
CA PHE A 19 9.93 4.76 6.71
C PHE A 19 8.82 3.75 6.98
N HIS A 20 7.72 4.15 7.62
CA HIS A 20 6.59 3.25 7.94
C HIS A 20 5.92 2.73 6.68
N LEU A 21 5.78 3.57 5.65
CA LEU A 21 5.28 3.15 4.35
C LEU A 21 6.20 2.08 3.73
N GLY A 22 7.53 2.25 3.82
CA GLY A 22 8.49 1.24 3.37
C GLY A 22 8.35 -0.09 4.11
N VAL A 23 8.15 -0.05 5.44
CA VAL A 23 7.87 -1.26 6.23
C VAL A 23 6.58 -1.94 5.77
N ALA A 24 5.50 -1.18 5.57
CA ALA A 24 4.24 -1.71 5.08
C ALA A 24 4.37 -2.34 3.69
N VAL A 25 5.11 -1.71 2.77
CA VAL A 25 5.43 -2.26 1.45
C VAL A 25 6.15 -3.60 1.58
N GLY A 26 7.21 -3.64 2.38
CA GLY A 26 8.00 -4.86 2.59
C GLY A 26 7.15 -6.00 3.14
N LEU A 27 6.33 -5.74 4.14
CA LEU A 27 5.40 -6.72 4.71
C LEU A 27 4.37 -7.19 3.68
N ALA A 28 3.74 -6.29 2.92
CA ALA A 28 2.77 -6.65 1.89
C ALA A 28 3.38 -7.57 0.81
N TRP A 29 4.61 -7.27 0.37
CA TRP A 29 5.33 -8.12 -0.58
C TRP A 29 5.67 -9.48 0.02
N LEU A 30 6.19 -9.53 1.25
CA LEU A 30 6.52 -10.79 1.91
C LEU A 30 5.30 -11.70 2.04
N THR A 31 4.17 -11.16 2.50
CA THR A 31 2.93 -11.94 2.65
C THR A 31 2.39 -12.41 1.29
N SER A 32 2.44 -11.56 0.27
CA SER A 32 1.95 -11.91 -1.07
C SER A 32 2.83 -12.95 -1.75
N LEU A 33 4.16 -12.82 -1.63
CA LEU A 33 5.11 -13.82 -2.13
C LEU A 33 4.94 -15.14 -1.39
N TYR A 34 4.78 -15.11 -0.07
CA TYR A 34 4.50 -16.32 0.71
C TYR A 34 3.20 -17.01 0.24
N ALA A 35 2.11 -16.26 0.10
CA ALA A 35 0.83 -16.78 -0.40
C ALA A 35 0.95 -17.37 -1.82
N SER A 36 1.81 -16.80 -2.67
CA SER A 36 2.00 -17.24 -4.05
C SER A 36 2.54 -18.67 -4.19
N PHE A 37 3.20 -19.21 -3.16
CA PHE A 37 3.65 -20.61 -3.14
C PHE A 37 2.52 -21.61 -2.93
N TYR A 38 1.42 -21.19 -2.30
CA TYR A 38 0.28 -22.05 -1.97
C TYR A 38 -0.95 -21.75 -2.84
N ALA A 39 -1.03 -20.56 -3.43
CA ALA A 39 -2.17 -20.15 -4.24
C ALA A 39 -2.22 -20.92 -5.58
N PRO A 40 -3.42 -21.30 -6.06
CA PRO A 40 -3.59 -21.85 -7.39
C PRO A 40 -3.34 -20.77 -8.45
N TRP A 41 -2.44 -21.03 -9.40
CA TRP A 41 -2.11 -20.12 -10.48
C TRP A 41 -3.12 -20.23 -11.63
N VAL A 42 -4.18 -19.44 -11.55
CA VAL A 42 -5.29 -19.46 -12.50
C VAL A 42 -5.52 -18.08 -13.12
N ARG A 43 -6.11 -18.09 -14.33
CA ARG A 43 -6.53 -16.86 -14.99
C ARG A 43 -7.73 -16.19 -14.32
N ASN A 44 -8.52 -16.97 -13.58
CA ASN A 44 -9.65 -16.46 -12.82
C ASN A 44 -9.70 -17.11 -11.43
N ILE A 45 -9.21 -16.43 -10.40
CA ILE A 45 -9.20 -16.95 -9.02
C ILE A 45 -10.54 -16.73 -8.32
N ARG A 46 -11.36 -15.78 -8.79
CA ARG A 46 -12.59 -15.37 -8.12
C ARG A 46 -13.58 -16.51 -7.84
N PRO A 47 -13.88 -17.43 -8.78
CA PRO A 47 -14.81 -18.53 -8.52
C PRO A 47 -14.32 -19.53 -7.47
N LEU A 48 -13.00 -19.60 -7.23
CA LEU A 48 -12.43 -20.46 -6.20
C LEU A 48 -12.59 -19.84 -4.81
N ILE A 49 -12.56 -18.51 -4.72
CA ILE A 49 -12.76 -17.75 -3.48
C ILE A 49 -14.25 -17.66 -3.14
N ASP A 50 -15.06 -17.26 -4.12
CA ASP A 50 -16.50 -17.06 -3.99
C ASP A 50 -17.20 -17.55 -5.27
N PRO A 51 -17.83 -18.73 -5.24
CA PRO A 51 -18.54 -19.28 -6.39
C PRO A 51 -19.74 -18.43 -6.85
N SER A 52 -20.28 -17.58 -5.98
CA SER A 52 -21.40 -16.70 -6.31
C SER A 52 -20.98 -15.40 -7.00
N TYR A 53 -19.67 -15.13 -7.05
CA TYR A 53 -19.13 -13.92 -7.65
C TYR A 53 -19.25 -13.95 -9.18
N ALA A 54 -20.24 -13.21 -9.70
CA ALA A 54 -20.44 -12.99 -11.13
C ALA A 54 -19.71 -11.74 -11.67
N GLY A 55 -18.75 -11.21 -10.91
CA GLY A 55 -18.06 -9.95 -11.23
C GLY A 55 -16.88 -10.11 -12.20
N GLN A 56 -15.94 -9.17 -12.12
CA GLN A 56 -14.78 -9.13 -13.04
C GLN A 56 -13.81 -10.29 -12.82
N VAL A 57 -13.34 -10.86 -13.93
CA VAL A 57 -12.29 -11.89 -13.96
C VAL A 57 -10.99 -11.31 -13.42
N GLU A 58 -10.40 -11.98 -12.43
CA GLU A 58 -9.14 -11.54 -11.81
C GLU A 58 -8.15 -12.71 -11.77
N SER A 59 -6.95 -12.49 -12.32
CA SER A 59 -5.88 -13.49 -12.30
C SER A 59 -5.24 -13.57 -10.93
N THR A 60 -4.68 -14.74 -10.55
CA THR A 60 -3.94 -14.90 -9.28
C THR A 60 -2.82 -13.86 -9.14
N TRP A 61 -2.14 -13.53 -10.25
CA TRP A 61 -1.12 -12.48 -10.29
C TRP A 61 -1.68 -11.12 -9.89
N SER A 62 -2.73 -10.67 -10.58
CA SER A 62 -3.35 -9.37 -10.29
C SER A 62 -3.93 -9.33 -8.88
N PHE A 63 -4.55 -10.42 -8.45
CA PHE A 63 -5.15 -10.52 -7.13
C PHE A 63 -4.12 -10.30 -6.01
N LEU A 64 -2.99 -11.01 -6.06
CA LEU A 64 -1.95 -10.95 -5.02
C LEU A 64 -1.09 -9.69 -5.09
N PHE A 65 -0.68 -9.26 -6.29
CA PHE A 65 0.42 -8.30 -6.42
C PHE A 65 -0.02 -6.87 -6.72
N VAL A 66 -1.30 -6.60 -7.02
CA VAL A 66 -1.75 -5.23 -7.37
C VAL A 66 -1.54 -4.26 -6.21
N PHE A 67 -1.93 -4.61 -4.99
CA PHE A 67 -1.81 -3.71 -3.84
C PHE A 67 -0.36 -3.55 -3.34
N PRO A 68 0.46 -4.61 -3.24
CA PRO A 68 1.90 -4.45 -3.00
C PRO A 68 2.56 -3.52 -4.04
N ALA A 69 2.22 -3.65 -5.32
CA ALA A 69 2.76 -2.78 -6.37
C ALA A 69 2.31 -1.32 -6.20
N VAL A 70 1.03 -1.08 -5.90
CA VAL A 70 0.51 0.27 -5.62
C VAL A 70 1.24 0.90 -4.42
N LEU A 71 1.46 0.14 -3.34
CA LEU A 71 2.22 0.62 -2.19
C LEU A 71 3.67 0.94 -2.56
N THR A 72 4.32 0.10 -3.38
CA THR A 72 5.69 0.37 -3.86
C THR A 72 5.74 1.67 -4.64
N ILE A 73 4.79 1.91 -5.55
CA ILE A 73 4.73 3.17 -6.32
C ILE A 73 4.56 4.35 -5.37
N ALA A 74 3.62 4.26 -4.41
CA ALA A 74 3.40 5.31 -3.42
C ALA A 74 4.66 5.58 -2.57
N TRP A 75 5.38 4.53 -2.19
CA TRP A 75 6.63 4.64 -1.44
C TRP A 75 7.75 5.29 -2.25
N LEU A 76 7.94 4.89 -3.51
CA LEU A 76 8.92 5.52 -4.40
C LEU A 76 8.60 7.00 -4.63
N MET A 77 7.32 7.33 -4.82
CA MET A 77 6.87 8.73 -4.89
C MET A 77 7.17 9.49 -3.60
N SER A 78 6.97 8.86 -2.43
CA SER A 78 7.33 9.47 -1.13
C SER A 78 8.83 9.70 -1.00
N VAL A 79 9.67 8.75 -1.43
CA VAL A 79 11.14 8.88 -1.37
C VAL A 79 11.63 10.00 -2.30
N SER A 80 11.16 10.05 -3.54
CA SER A 80 11.62 11.03 -4.54
C SER A 80 10.92 12.40 -4.45
N GLY A 81 9.73 12.44 -3.84
CA GLY A 81 8.82 13.59 -3.89
C GLY A 81 9.10 14.68 -2.86
N ARG A 82 10.17 14.60 -2.05
CA ARG A 82 10.39 15.54 -0.93
C ARG A 82 10.33 17.02 -1.36
N GLU A 83 10.85 17.35 -2.53
CA GLU A 83 10.82 18.71 -3.08
C GLU A 83 9.47 19.04 -3.77
N ILE A 84 8.85 18.06 -4.42
CA ILE A 84 7.52 18.19 -5.07
C ILE A 84 6.44 18.43 -4.01
N PHE A 85 6.42 17.63 -2.93
CA PHE A 85 5.49 17.79 -1.82
C PHE A 85 5.73 19.09 -1.03
N ARG A 86 6.97 19.58 -0.97
CA ARG A 86 7.29 20.87 -0.35
C ARG A 86 6.67 22.03 -1.13
N GLN A 87 6.68 21.96 -2.45
CA GLN A 87 6.11 22.99 -3.33
C GLN A 87 4.59 22.87 -3.46
N MET A 88 4.05 21.65 -3.42
CA MET A 88 2.63 21.41 -3.64
C MET A 88 1.72 21.65 -2.43
N ARG A 89 2.23 22.01 -1.22
CA ARG A 89 1.46 22.24 0.03
C ARG A 89 -0.04 22.51 -0.21
N ILE A 90 -0.84 21.44 -0.24
CA ILE A 90 -2.23 21.49 -0.69
C ILE A 90 -3.09 22.03 0.46
N PHE A 91 -2.75 21.68 1.69
CA PHE A 91 -3.42 22.09 2.91
C PHE A 91 -2.53 22.99 3.78
N LYS A 92 -3.18 23.90 4.53
CA LYS A 92 -2.50 24.74 5.53
C LYS A 92 -1.87 23.93 6.68
N ASN A 93 -2.33 22.71 6.93
CA ASN A 93 -1.86 21.84 8.01
C ASN A 93 -1.28 20.53 7.46
N GLN A 94 0.04 20.40 7.57
CA GLN A 94 0.80 19.24 7.08
C GLN A 94 0.48 17.95 7.84
N MET A 95 0.11 18.02 9.12
CA MET A 95 -0.27 16.82 9.87
C MET A 95 -1.51 16.14 9.28
N ILE A 96 -2.47 16.93 8.79
CA ILE A 96 -3.70 16.40 8.19
C ILE A 96 -3.37 15.67 6.87
N GLU A 97 -2.46 16.21 6.06
CA GLU A 97 -2.02 15.58 4.81
C GLU A 97 -1.40 14.20 5.08
N PHE A 98 -0.47 14.12 6.03
CA PHE A 98 0.17 12.85 6.40
C PHE A 98 -0.80 11.88 7.07
N ALA A 99 -1.78 12.35 7.83
CA ALA A 99 -2.81 11.50 8.42
C ALA A 99 -3.70 10.85 7.35
N ILE A 100 -4.15 11.64 6.36
CA ILE A 100 -4.96 11.13 5.24
C ILE A 100 -4.12 10.15 4.40
N ALA A 101 -2.89 10.51 4.06
CA ALA A 101 -1.98 9.63 3.31
C ALA A 101 -1.72 8.33 4.06
N GLY A 102 -1.52 8.39 5.38
CA GLY A 102 -1.34 7.23 6.25
C GLY A 102 -2.57 6.34 6.27
N ALA A 103 -3.77 6.92 6.41
CA ALA A 103 -5.02 6.17 6.39
C ALA A 103 -5.23 5.44 5.04
N LEU A 104 -4.98 6.12 3.92
CA LEU A 104 -5.09 5.52 2.60
C LEU A 104 -4.07 4.39 2.39
N ALA A 105 -2.81 4.63 2.76
CA ALA A 105 -1.77 3.61 2.70
C ALA A 105 -2.12 2.39 3.57
N PHE A 106 -2.69 2.62 4.75
CA PHE A 106 -3.13 1.55 5.64
C PHE A 106 -4.27 0.73 5.02
N VAL A 107 -5.27 1.36 4.40
CA VAL A 107 -6.36 0.65 3.71
C VAL A 107 -5.80 -0.23 2.60
N VAL A 108 -4.90 0.30 1.76
CA VAL A 108 -4.28 -0.48 0.67
C VAL A 108 -3.44 -1.63 1.23
N PHE A 109 -2.68 -1.40 2.30
CA PHE A 109 -1.94 -2.44 3.00
C PHE A 109 -2.84 -3.53 3.55
N TYR A 110 -3.91 -3.16 4.25
CA TYR A 110 -4.89 -4.10 4.78
C TYR A 110 -5.48 -4.98 3.67
N LEU A 111 -5.89 -4.38 2.54
CA LEU A 111 -6.42 -5.11 1.39
C LEU A 111 -5.38 -6.05 0.76
N ALA A 112 -4.09 -5.69 0.75
CA ALA A 112 -3.03 -6.58 0.31
C ALA A 112 -2.95 -7.84 1.18
N ILE A 113 -2.99 -7.66 2.51
CA ILE A 113 -2.93 -8.77 3.47
C ILE A 113 -4.18 -9.65 3.38
N ASP A 114 -5.37 -9.05 3.35
CA ASP A 114 -6.65 -9.77 3.23
C ASP A 114 -6.68 -10.69 2.01
N ARG A 115 -6.24 -10.18 0.85
CA ARG A 115 -6.14 -10.98 -0.37
C ARG A 115 -5.12 -12.11 -0.25
N ALA A 116 -3.95 -11.85 0.33
CA ALA A 116 -2.94 -12.88 0.52
C ALA A 116 -3.42 -14.00 1.47
N VAL A 117 -4.10 -13.65 2.57
CA VAL A 117 -4.70 -14.60 3.51
C VAL A 117 -5.81 -15.41 2.84
N THR A 118 -6.66 -14.75 2.04
CA THR A 118 -7.71 -15.42 1.28
C THR A 118 -7.11 -16.45 0.33
N ALA A 119 -6.04 -16.10 -0.39
CA ALA A 119 -5.37 -17.05 -1.28
C ALA A 119 -4.73 -18.23 -0.52
N LEU A 120 -4.16 -18.00 0.67
CA LEU A 120 -3.65 -19.06 1.54
C LEU A 120 -4.76 -20.01 1.99
N SER A 121 -5.95 -19.50 2.32
CA SER A 121 -7.10 -20.34 2.72
C SER A 121 -7.64 -21.23 1.60
N LEU A 122 -7.25 -20.99 0.34
CA LEU A 122 -7.56 -21.89 -0.78
C LEU A 122 -6.54 -23.00 -0.99
N GLY A 123 -5.30 -22.80 -0.52
CA GLY A 123 -4.19 -23.74 -0.72
C GLY A 123 -3.99 -24.72 0.44
N LEU A 124 -4.63 -24.47 1.59
CA LEU A 124 -4.69 -25.34 2.77
C LEU A 124 -5.95 -26.19 2.72
#